data_AF-A0A969SY97-F1
#
_entry.id   AF-A0A969SY97-F1
#
_cell.length_a   1.000
_cell.length_b   1.000
_cell.length_c   1.000
_cell.angle_alpha   90.00
_cell.angle_beta   90.00
_cell.angle_gamma   90.00
#
_symmetry.space_group_name_H-M   'P 1'
#
loop_
_entity.id
_entity.type
_entity.pdbx_description
1 polymer ?
#
loop_
_entity_poly.entity_id
_entity_poly.type
_entity_poly.pdbx_seq_one_letter_code
_entity_poly.pdbx_strand_id
1 'polypeptide(L)'
;MIPHPAERVSSLVWMGWASISVVLFVVYHPIMALTFYPEGKPTFLNPIFLVLTALLGTICVIAYGLSPTLGTVTLIHWVVVVIWLYHLGGEQRLSLNRRFRRRTTTHKI
;
A
#
# COMPACT_ATOMS: atom_id res chain seq x y z
N MET A 1 -0.29 -31.58 -8.32
CA MET A 1 1.13 -31.52 -8.71
C MET A 1 1.92 -31.13 -7.48
N ILE A 2 2.81 -32.00 -7.01
CA ILE A 2 3.67 -31.72 -5.86
C ILE A 2 4.93 -31.06 -6.42
N PRO A 3 5.32 -29.83 -6.02
CA PRO A 3 6.48 -29.15 -6.58
C PRO A 3 7.76 -29.96 -6.34
N HIS A 4 8.59 -30.08 -7.38
CA HIS A 4 9.91 -30.70 -7.24
C HIS A 4 10.82 -29.83 -6.37
N PRO A 5 11.66 -30.40 -5.49
CA PRO A 5 12.63 -29.65 -4.66
C PRO A 5 13.59 -28.75 -5.45
N ALA A 6 13.72 -28.99 -6.75
CA ALA A 6 14.57 -28.27 -7.69
C ALA A 6 13.99 -26.93 -8.20
N GLU A 7 12.70 -26.64 -7.95
CA GLU A 7 12.06 -25.36 -8.34
C GLU A 7 12.22 -24.26 -7.27
N ARG A 8 13.15 -24.41 -6.32
CA ARG A 8 13.48 -23.31 -5.40
C ARG A 8 14.19 -22.21 -6.18
N VAL A 9 13.43 -21.14 -6.43
CA VAL A 9 13.96 -19.86 -6.92
C VAL A 9 15.14 -19.46 -6.05
N SER A 10 16.28 -19.13 -6.66
CA SER A 10 17.48 -18.65 -5.95
C SER A 10 17.10 -17.53 -4.99
N SER A 11 17.62 -17.55 -3.76
CA SER A 11 17.33 -16.53 -2.74
C SER A 11 17.58 -15.11 -3.24
N LEU A 12 18.60 -14.92 -4.09
CA LEU A 12 18.90 -13.63 -4.71
C LEU A 12 17.80 -13.19 -5.68
N VAL A 13 17.29 -14.12 -6.49
CA VAL A 13 16.19 -13.87 -7.43
C VAL A 13 14.90 -13.58 -6.68
N TRP A 14 14.61 -14.34 -5.62
CA TRP A 14 13.46 -14.09 -4.74
C TRP A 14 13.54 -12.70 -4.08
N MET A 15 14.70 -12.33 -3.53
CA MET A 15 14.93 -11.00 -2.96
C MET A 15 14.80 -9.87 -3.99
N GLY A 16 15.25 -10.11 -5.23
CA GLY A 16 15.06 -9.19 -6.34
C GLY A 16 13.58 -8.94 -6.63
N TRP A 17 12.79 -10.00 -6.79
CA TRP A 17 11.34 -9.89 -6.99
C TRP A 17 10.63 -9.25 -5.81
N ALA A 18 10.96 -9.64 -4.59
CA ALA A 18 10.43 -9.05 -3.37
C ALA A 18 10.66 -7.53 -3.32
N SER A 19 11.88 -7.09 -3.63
CA SER A 19 12.24 -5.67 -3.64
C SER A 19 11.44 -4.91 -4.71
N ILE A 20 11.37 -5.46 -5.92
CA ILE A 20 10.59 -4.88 -7.02
C ILE A 20 9.11 -4.78 -6.63
N SER A 21 8.53 -5.81 -6.01
CA SER A 21 7.13 -5.80 -5.57
C SER A 21 6.85 -4.72 -4.53
N VAL A 22 7.75 -4.52 -3.55
CA VAL A 22 7.59 -3.45 -2.55
C VAL A 22 7.69 -2.07 -3.20
N VAL A 23 8.65 -1.87 -4.11
CA VAL A 23 8.79 -0.59 -4.85
C VAL A 23 7.53 -0.30 -5.67
N LEU A 24 7.04 -1.29 -6.42
CA LEU A 24 5.80 -1.15 -7.19
C LEU A 24 4.60 -0.83 -6.28
N PHE A 25 4.49 -1.52 -5.14
CA PHE A 25 3.45 -1.26 -4.15
C PHE A 25 3.48 0.18 -3.63
N VAL A 26 4.66 0.70 -3.29
CA VAL A 26 4.81 2.08 -2.81
C VAL A 26 4.50 3.09 -3.91
N VAL A 27 5.07 2.92 -5.11
CA VAL A 27 4.91 3.85 -6.25
C VAL A 27 3.46 3.87 -6.77
N TYR A 28 2.75 2.77 -6.65
CA TYR A 28 1.34 2.71 -7.03
C TYR A 28 0.49 3.74 -6.27
N HIS A 29 0.81 4.07 -5.01
CA HIS A 29 0.02 5.02 -4.21
C HIS A 29 0.08 6.47 -4.73
N PRO A 30 1.26 7.05 -5.00
CA PRO A 30 1.38 8.33 -5.71
C PRO A 30 0.66 8.34 -7.05
N ILE A 31 0.82 7.28 -7.86
CA ILE A 31 0.16 7.18 -9.18
C ILE A 31 -1.35 7.22 -9.00
N MET A 32 -1.90 6.41 -8.09
CA MET A 32 -3.33 6.39 -7.75
C MET A 32 -3.83 7.77 -7.33
N ALA A 33 -3.06 8.49 -6.53
CA ALA A 33 -3.40 9.83 -6.08
C ALA A 33 -3.39 10.86 -7.21
N LEU A 34 -2.53 10.68 -8.22
CA LEU A 34 -2.42 11.59 -9.35
C LEU A 34 -3.49 11.33 -10.42
N THR A 35 -3.91 10.08 -10.62
CA THR A 35 -4.79 9.68 -11.72
C THR A 35 -6.24 9.45 -11.30
N PHE A 36 -6.50 8.55 -10.35
CA PHE A 36 -7.84 8.05 -10.07
C PHE A 36 -8.45 8.59 -8.78
N TYR A 37 -7.63 8.98 -7.80
CA TYR A 37 -8.10 9.49 -6.52
C TYR A 37 -7.38 10.79 -6.07
N PRO A 38 -7.66 11.92 -6.75
CA PRO A 38 -6.99 13.20 -6.47
C PRO A 38 -7.21 13.76 -5.06
N GLU A 39 -8.25 13.31 -4.37
CA GLU A 39 -8.57 13.70 -2.99
C GLU A 39 -7.58 13.11 -1.99
N GLY A 40 -6.94 11.99 -2.35
CA GLY A 40 -5.91 11.35 -1.56
C GLY A 40 -4.53 11.97 -1.70
N LYS A 41 -4.30 12.92 -2.62
CA LYS A 41 -2.97 13.53 -2.89
C LYS A 41 -2.20 13.93 -1.61
N PRO A 42 -2.79 14.66 -0.65
CA PRO A 42 -2.04 15.11 0.54
C PRO A 42 -1.63 13.97 1.46
N THR A 43 -2.31 12.83 1.36
CA THR A 43 -2.04 11.63 2.16
C THR A 43 -1.09 10.70 1.42
N PHE A 44 -1.38 10.36 0.16
CA PHE A 44 -0.65 9.38 -0.64
C PHE A 44 0.66 9.91 -1.22
N LEU A 45 0.88 11.23 -1.24
CA LEU A 45 2.19 11.84 -1.52
C LEU A 45 2.96 12.19 -0.25
N ASN A 46 2.39 11.94 0.93
CA ASN A 46 3.07 12.24 2.19
C ASN A 46 4.24 11.27 2.40
N PRO A 47 5.48 11.75 2.63
CA PRO A 47 6.63 10.88 2.83
C PRO A 47 6.45 9.89 3.98
N ILE A 48 5.78 10.30 5.07
CA ILE A 48 5.50 9.43 6.23
C ILE A 48 4.57 8.30 5.82
N PHE A 49 3.52 8.59 5.04
CA PHE A 49 2.62 7.56 4.54
C PHE A 49 3.36 6.57 3.62
N LEU A 50 4.25 7.06 2.75
CA LEU A 50 5.04 6.21 1.86
C LEU A 50 6.02 5.32 2.62
N VAL A 51 6.64 5.81 3.69
CA VAL A 51 7.47 4.97 4.58
C VAL A 51 6.64 3.90 5.27
N LEU A 52 5.47 4.24 5.81
CA LEU A 52 4.57 3.27 6.43
C LEU A 52 4.06 2.21 5.42
N THR A 53 3.79 2.65 4.19
CA THR A 53 3.40 1.78 3.08
C THR A 53 4.54 0.82 2.72
N ALA A 54 5.78 1.33 2.64
CA ALA A 54 6.95 0.50 2.40
C ALA A 54 7.14 -0.55 3.50
N LEU A 55 7.02 -0.15 4.78
CA LEU A 55 7.10 -1.05 5.92
C LEU A 55 6.04 -2.16 5.86
N LEU A 56 4.78 -1.80 5.57
CA LEU A 56 3.70 -2.79 5.40
C LEU A 56 4.00 -3.75 4.25
N GLY A 57 4.47 -3.24 3.11
CA GLY A 57 4.88 -4.06 1.96
C GLY A 57 5.99 -5.05 2.32
N THR A 58 7.01 -4.60 3.08
CA THR A 58 8.09 -5.47 3.56
C THR A 58 7.57 -6.54 4.53
N ILE A 59 6.68 -6.19 5.46
CA ILE A 59 6.05 -7.17 6.38
C ILE A 59 5.26 -8.22 5.59
N CYS A 60 4.51 -7.79 4.58
CA CYS A 60 3.78 -8.68 3.67
C CYS A 60 4.71 -9.66 2.92
N VAL A 61 5.85 -9.18 2.42
CA VAL A 61 6.88 -10.02 1.77
C VAL A 61 7.47 -11.04 2.76
N ILE A 62 7.80 -10.62 3.98
CA ILE A 62 8.32 -11.52 5.02
C ILE A 62 7.27 -12.58 5.36
N ALA A 63 6.01 -12.18 5.55
CA ALA A 63 4.91 -13.09 5.84
C ALA A 63 4.69 -14.10 4.70
N TYR A 64 4.80 -13.65 3.44
CA TYR A 64 4.74 -14.55 2.28
C TYR A 64 5.89 -15.55 2.25
N GLY A 65 7.10 -15.15 2.64
CA GLY A 65 8.25 -16.05 2.75
C GLY A 65 8.07 -17.14 3.82
N LEU A 66 7.36 -16.84 4.91
CA LEU A 66 7.08 -17.78 6.00
C LEU A 66 5.83 -18.65 5.74
N SER A 67 4.83 -18.10 5.06
CA SER A 67 3.56 -18.75 4.75
C SER A 67 3.09 -18.24 3.39
N PRO A 68 3.47 -18.93 2.28
CA PRO A 68 3.26 -18.47 0.90
C PRO A 68 1.81 -18.59 0.44
N THR A 69 0.88 -18.17 1.29
CA THR A 69 -0.53 -18.03 0.97
C THR A 69 -0.83 -16.55 0.76
N LEU A 70 -1.45 -16.24 -0.38
CA LEU A 70 -1.87 -14.87 -0.65
C LEU A 70 -2.91 -14.40 0.38
N GLY A 71 -3.71 -15.32 0.93
CA GLY A 71 -4.68 -15.03 1.99
C GLY A 71 -4.05 -14.40 3.24
N THR A 72 -2.94 -14.94 3.75
CA THR A 72 -2.24 -14.35 4.91
C THR A 72 -1.76 -12.94 4.62
N VAL A 73 -1.19 -12.71 3.44
CA VAL A 73 -0.70 -11.39 3.02
C VAL A 73 -1.86 -10.39 2.90
N THR A 74 -2.95 -10.79 2.24
CA THR A 74 -4.16 -9.97 2.08
C THR A 74 -4.77 -9.64 3.44
N LEU A 75 -4.82 -10.61 4.36
CA LEU A 75 -5.36 -10.40 5.70
C LEU A 75 -4.53 -9.40 6.51
N ILE A 76 -3.20 -9.56 6.52
CA ILE A 76 -2.28 -8.63 7.22
C ILE A 76 -2.44 -7.21 6.66
N HIS A 77 -2.41 -7.08 5.33
CA HIS A 77 -2.59 -5.79 4.67
C HIS A 77 -3.94 -5.16 5.04
N TRP A 78 -5.02 -5.93 4.94
CA TRP A 78 -6.37 -5.48 5.24
C TRP A 78 -6.51 -5.00 6.69
N VAL A 79 -6.05 -5.78 7.67
CA VAL A 79 -6.12 -5.42 9.09
C VAL A 79 -5.41 -4.10 9.35
N VAL A 80 -4.18 -3.95 8.85
CA VAL A 80 -3.40 -2.72 9.05
C VAL A 80 -4.08 -1.51 8.42
N VAL A 81 -4.60 -1.64 7.19
CA VAL A 81 -5.31 -0.56 6.50
C VAL A 81 -6.60 -0.18 7.22
N VAL A 82 -7.38 -1.15 7.72
CA VAL A 82 -8.61 -0.90 8.48
C VAL A 82 -8.31 -0.18 9.79
N ILE A 83 -7.30 -0.62 10.54
CA ILE A 83 -6.86 0.07 11.77
C ILE A 83 -6.44 1.50 11.44
N TRP A 84 -5.65 1.68 10.38
CA TRP A 84 -5.23 3.01 9.96
C TRP A 84 -6.41 3.92 9.59
N LEU A 85 -7.37 3.41 8.82
CA LEU A 85 -8.56 4.15 8.39
C LEU A 85 -9.42 4.61 9.57
N TYR A 86 -9.77 3.69 10.48
CA TYR A 86 -10.77 3.96 11.51
C TYR A 86 -10.19 4.44 12.85
N HIS A 87 -8.95 4.06 13.18
CA HIS A 87 -8.38 4.32 14.50
C HIS A 87 -7.20 5.29 14.47
N LEU A 88 -6.44 5.38 13.36
CA LEU A 88 -5.26 6.26 13.24
C LEU A 88 -5.53 7.51 12.38
N GLY A 89 -6.80 7.85 12.18
CA GLY A 89 -7.20 9.10 11.50
C GLY A 89 -7.04 9.08 9.98
N GLY A 90 -6.94 7.90 9.35
CA GLY A 90 -6.92 7.77 7.89
C GLY A 90 -8.20 8.33 7.25
N GLU A 91 -9.38 8.04 7.80
CA GLU A 91 -10.65 8.60 7.31
C GLU A 91 -10.65 10.13 7.38
N GLN A 92 -10.22 10.70 8.51
CA GLN A 92 -10.17 12.15 8.74
C GLN A 92 -9.25 12.84 7.72
N ARG A 93 -8.08 12.25 7.45
CA ARG A 93 -7.13 12.76 6.44
C ARG A 93 -7.75 12.77 5.03
N LEU A 94 -8.53 11.75 4.67
CA LEU A 94 -9.17 11.65 3.36
C LEU A 94 -10.43 12.53 3.25
N SER A 95 -11.23 12.63 4.33
CA SER A 95 -12.49 13.37 4.38
C SER A 95 -12.29 14.89 4.46
N LEU A 96 -11.28 15.37 5.21
CA LEU A 96 -10.90 16.79 5.25
C LEU A 96 -10.48 17.30 3.87
N ASN A 97 -9.70 16.51 3.12
CA ASN A 97 -9.27 16.87 1.77
C ASN A 97 -10.44 16.94 0.78
N ARG A 98 -11.39 16.00 0.89
CA ARG A 98 -12.68 16.05 0.17
C ARG A 98 -13.43 17.35 0.42
N ARG A 99 -13.53 17.75 1.68
CA ARG A 99 -14.29 18.94 2.10
C ARG A 99 -13.63 20.24 1.62
N PHE A 100 -12.30 20.32 1.67
CA PHE A 100 -11.54 21.48 1.18
C PHE A 100 -11.69 21.66 -0.33
N ARG A 101 -11.59 20.58 -1.11
CA ARG A 101 -11.73 20.63 -2.58
C ARG A 101 -13.12 21.04 -3.05
N ARG A 102 -14.19 20.60 -2.36
CA ARG A 102 -15.56 21.03 -2.70
C ARG A 102 -15.79 22.53 -2.49
N ARG A 103 -15.15 23.13 -1.47
CA ARG A 103 -15.24 24.57 -1.20
C ARG A 103 -14.52 25.43 -2.24
N THR A 104 -13.36 24.99 -2.73
CA THR A 104 -12.61 25.75 -3.74
C THR A 104 -13.26 25.70 -5.12
N THR A 105 -14.05 24.66 -5.44
CA THR A 105 -14.84 24.62 -6.69
C THR A 105 -16.11 25.47 -6.63
N THR A 106 -16.71 25.67 -5.46
CA THR A 106 -17.96 26.47 -5.33
C THR A 106 -17.72 27.97 -5.38
N HIS A 107 -16.49 28.44 -5.13
CA HIS A 107 -16.15 29.87 -5.14
C HIS A 107 -15.70 30.40 -6.52
N LYS A 108 -15.73 29.56 -7.56
CA LYS A 108 -15.36 29.88 -8.95
C LYS A 108 -16.58 29.97 -9.89
N ILE A 109 -17.79 30.13 -9.35
CA ILE A 109 -19.03 30.34 -10.12
C ILE A 109 -19.51 31.75 -9.84
#